data_AF-A0A7Z8LEK4-F1
#
_entry.id   AF-A0A7Z8LEK4-F1
#
_cell.length_a   1.000
_cell.length_b   1.000
_cell.length_c   1.000
_cell.angle_alpha   90.00
_cell.angle_beta   90.00
_cell.angle_gamma   90.00
#
_symmetry.space_group_name_H-M   'P 1'
#
loop_
_entity.id
_entity.type
_entity.pdbx_description
1 polymer ?
#
loop_
_entity_poly.entity_id
_entity_poly.type
_entity_poly.pdbx_seq_one_letter_code
_entity_poly.pdbx_strand_id
1 'polypeptide(L)' 'MMERFTYNDLVVRNFVLATIVWALVGLLAGVYIALQLAGMGATWGPHWLNAEYTSFGRLRPLHTNAVIFAFTMNGIF' A
#
# COMPACT_ATOMS: atom_id res chain seq x y z
N MET A 1 -46.29 0.91 -14.50
CA MET A 1 -45.31 1.67 -13.70
C MET A 1 -44.06 0.80 -13.62
N MET A 2 -42.97 1.18 -14.30
CA MET A 2 -41.73 0.39 -14.25
C MET A 2 -41.07 0.64 -12.89
N GLU A 3 -40.97 -0.37 -12.03
CA GLU A 3 -40.17 -0.27 -10.81
C GLU A 3 -38.70 -0.09 -11.18
N ARG A 4 -38.08 0.95 -10.64
CA ARG A 4 -36.63 1.15 -10.71
C ARG A 4 -36.01 0.58 -9.45
N PHE A 5 -35.25 -0.49 -9.60
CA PHE A 5 -34.35 -0.97 -8.56
C PHE A 5 -33.03 -0.20 -8.62
N THR A 6 -32.55 0.28 -7.47
CA THR A 6 -31.24 0.93 -7.32
C THR A 6 -30.42 0.17 -6.29
N TYR A 7 -29.19 -0.19 -6.65
CA TYR A 7 -28.25 -0.83 -5.72
C TYR A 7 -27.67 0.20 -4.74
N ASN A 8 -27.31 -0.27 -3.54
CA ASN A 8 -26.61 0.55 -2.56
C ASN A 8 -25.09 0.45 -2.80
N ASP A 9 -24.57 1.38 -3.59
CA ASP A 9 -23.16 1.37 -3.99
C ASP A 9 -22.24 2.11 -3.01
N LEU A 10 -22.76 2.56 -1.87
CA LEU A 10 -22.01 3.41 -0.93
C LEU A 10 -20.80 2.66 -0.36
N VAL A 11 -20.99 1.39 0.00
CA VAL A 11 -19.93 0.53 0.54
C VAL A 11 -18.87 0.24 -0.52
N VAL A 12 -19.29 -0.17 -1.73
CA VAL A 12 -18.39 -0.44 -2.87
C VAL A 12 -17.55 0.79 -3.19
N ARG A 13 -18.17 1.98 -3.25
CA ARG A 13 -17.43 3.22 -3.54
C ARG A 13 -16.36 3.52 -2.49
N ASN A 14 -16.65 3.25 -1.21
CA ASN A 14 -15.68 3.45 -0.14
C ASN A 14 -14.50 2.46 -0.24
N PHE A 15 -14.77 1.19 -0.56
CA PHE A 15 -13.73 0.17 -0.76
C PHE A 15 -12.86 0.45 -1.99
N VAL A 16 -13.44 0.94 -3.09
CA VAL A 16 -12.67 1.39 -4.26
C VAL A 16 -11.73 2.54 -3.90
N LEU A 17 -12.21 3.54 -3.15
CA LEU A 17 -11.37 4.65 -2.70
C LEU A 17 -10.24 4.16 -1.77
N ALA A 18 -10.56 3.29 -0.81
CA ALA A 18 -9.57 2.68 0.07
C ALA A 18 -8.53 1.86 -0.70
N THR A 19 -8.95 1.11 -1.72
CA THR A 19 -8.06 0.32 -2.60
C THR A 19 -7.05 1.21 -3.28
N ILE A 20 -7.46 2.34 -3.86
CA ILE A 20 -6.55 3.26 -4.55
C ILE A 20 -5.53 3.86 -3.57
N VAL A 21 -5.98 4.27 -2.38
CA VAL A 21 -5.10 4.84 -1.35
C VAL A 21 -4.05 3.81 -0.91
N TRP A 22 -4.48 2.58 -0.62
CA TRP A 22 -3.56 1.53 -0.18
C TRP A 22 -2.67 0.99 -1.30
N ALA A 23 -3.12 1.04 -2.56
CA ALA A 23 -2.27 0.76 -3.71
C ALA A 23 -1.08 1.71 -3.75
N LEU A 24 -1.33 3.02 -3.60
CA LEU A 24 -0.26 4.02 -3.57
C LEU A 24 0.68 3.79 -2.39
N VAL A 25 0.16 3.61 -1.18
CA VAL A 25 0.98 3.40 0.02
C VAL A 25 1.82 2.12 -0.10
N GLY A 26 1.21 1.01 -0.50
CA GLY A 26 1.86 -0.29 -0.62
C GLY A 26 2.95 -0.30 -1.69
N LEU A 27 2.66 0.25 -2.88
CA LEU A 27 3.63 0.29 -3.98
C LEU A 27 4.78 1.27 -3.69
N LEU A 28 4.51 2.44 -3.11
CA LEU A 28 5.56 3.38 -2.71
C LEU A 28 6.47 2.80 -1.63
N ALA A 29 5.91 2.12 -0.63
CA ALA A 29 6.70 1.38 0.36
C ALA A 29 7.56 0.28 -0.29
N GLY A 30 7.04 -0.38 -1.34
CA GLY A 30 7.76 -1.36 -2.15
C GLY A 30 8.95 -0.77 -2.90
N VAL A 31 8.75 0.38 -3.55
CA VAL A 31 9.84 1.12 -4.20
C VAL A 31 10.88 1.54 -3.17
N TYR A 32 10.46 2.04 -2.01
CA TYR A 32 11.37 2.45 -0.93
C TYR A 32 12.29 1.30 -0.47
N ILE A 33 11.73 0.12 -0.17
CA ILE A 33 12.54 -1.05 0.23
C ILE A 33 13.38 -1.61 -0.92
N ALA A 34 12.95 -1.44 -2.17
CA ALA A 34 13.76 -1.82 -3.34
C ALA A 34 15.01 -0.92 -3.46
N LEU A 35 14.89 0.39 -3.20
CA LEU A 35 16.04 1.30 -3.17
C LEU A 35 17.03 0.95 -2.06
N GLN A 36 16.55 0.48 -0.90
CA GLN A 36 17.43 -0.01 0.17
C GLN A 36 18.29 -1.19 -0.28
N LEU A 37 17.69 -2.15 -1.01
CA LEU A 37 18.40 -3.31 -1.57
C LEU A 37 19.35 -2.94 -2.72
N ALA A 38 19.04 -1.88 -3.49
CA ALA A 38 19.90 -1.37 -4.55
C ALA A 38 21.19 -0.67 -4.03
N GLY A 39 21.47 -0.74 -2.73
CA GLY A 39 22.66 -0.14 -2.11
C GLY A 39 22.50 1.31 -1.67
N MET A 40 21.34 1.95 -1.93
CA MET A 40 21.07 3.30 -1.44
C MET A 40 20.82 3.33 0.08
N GLY A 41 20.47 2.20 0.70
CA GLY A 41 20.26 2.13 2.15
C GLY A 41 21.55 1.93 2.97
N ALA A 42 22.65 1.49 2.34
CA ALA A 42 23.84 1.05 3.07
C ALA A 42 25.15 1.65 2.56
N THR A 43 25.25 1.95 1.26
CA THR A 43 26.54 2.30 0.63
C THR A 43 26.51 3.68 -0.05
N TRP A 44 25.45 3.99 -0.78
CA TRP A 44 25.44 5.13 -1.73
C TRP A 44 24.38 6.19 -1.44
N GLY A 45 23.47 5.94 -0.51
CA GLY A 45 22.35 6.83 -0.26
C GLY A 45 22.31 7.42 1.14
N PRO A 46 21.32 8.26 1.41
CA PRO A 46 21.25 9.03 2.63
C PRO A 46 21.04 8.14 3.87
N HIS A 47 21.67 8.47 5.00
CA HIS A 47 21.55 7.69 6.24
C HIS A 47 20.09 7.53 6.74
N TRP A 48 19.20 8.47 6.41
CA TRP A 48 17.77 8.39 6.77
C TRP A 48 17.01 7.27 6.04
N LEU A 49 17.56 6.74 4.96
CA LEU A 49 16.94 5.67 4.18
C LEU A 49 16.97 4.32 4.93
N ASN A 50 17.73 4.21 6.01
CA ASN A 50 17.86 3.01 6.85
C ASN A 50 17.91 3.39 8.35
N ALA A 51 17.14 4.41 8.72
CA ALA A 51 17.00 4.82 10.12
C ALA A 51 16.20 3.77 10.92
N GLU A 52 16.12 3.95 12.24
CA GLU A 52 15.50 2.97 13.15
C GLU A 52 14.10 2.51 12.70
N TYR A 53 13.23 3.46 12.34
CA TYR A 53 11.85 3.17 11.89
C TYR A 53 11.75 2.82 10.40
N THR A 54 12.74 3.19 9.60
CA THR A 54 12.76 2.96 8.15
C THR A 54 13.67 1.81 7.76
N SER A 55 14.16 1.00 8.70
CA SER A 55 15.01 -0.14 8.38
C SER A 55 14.30 -1.18 7.51
N PHE A 56 15.03 -1.82 6.60
CA PHE A 56 14.50 -2.83 5.67
C PHE A 56 13.71 -3.94 6.38
N GLY A 57 14.23 -4.42 7.52
CA GLY A 57 13.59 -5.47 8.31
C GLY A 57 12.22 -5.09 8.87
N ARG A 58 11.97 -3.80 9.14
CA ARG A 58 10.68 -3.28 9.65
C ARG A 58 9.75 -2.86 8.51
N LEU A 59 10.26 -2.24 7.45
CA LEU A 59 9.44 -1.78 6.34
C LEU A 59 8.94 -2.92 5.44
N ARG A 60 9.67 -4.02 5.31
CA ARG A 60 9.24 -5.17 4.51
C ARG A 60 7.91 -5.78 4.99
N PRO A 61 7.73 -6.17 6.27
CA PRO A 61 6.43 -6.67 6.73
C PRO A 61 5.33 -5.59 6.63
N LEU A 62 5.67 -4.30 6.78
CA LEU A 62 4.72 -3.22 6.55
C LEU A 62 4.25 -3.15 5.09
N HIS A 63 5.18 -3.20 4.12
CA HIS A 63 4.87 -3.25 2.69
C HIS A 63 3.99 -4.46 2.35
N THR A 64 4.38 -5.66 2.80
CA THR A 64 3.61 -6.89 2.52
C THR A 64 2.20 -6.82 3.11
N ASN A 65 2.04 -6.36 4.36
CA ASN A 65 0.71 -6.20 4.96
C ASN A 65 -0.14 -5.13 4.24
N ALA A 66 0.47 -4.00 3.86
CA ALA A 66 -0.21 -2.96 3.11
C ALA A 66 -0.68 -3.45 1.73
N VAL A 67 0.14 -4.23 1.02
CA VAL A 67 -0.25 -4.75 -0.30
C VAL A 67 -1.29 -5.86 -0.19
N ILE A 68 -1.12 -6.85 0.70
CA ILE A 68 -2.02 -8.00 0.78
C ILE A 68 -3.34 -7.61 1.48
N PHE A 69 -3.27 -7.11 2.70
CA PHE A 69 -4.46 -6.90 3.52
C PHE A 69 -5.12 -5.55 3.32
N ALA A 70 -4.36 -4.52 2.95
CA ALA A 70 -4.94 -3.19 2.78
C ALA A 70 -5.30 -2.92 1.31
N PHE A 71 -4.46 -3.29 0.35
CA PHE A 71 -4.78 -3.12 -1.06
C PHE A 71 -5.64 -4.27 -1.61
N THR A 72 -5.14 -5.50 -1.63
CA THR A 72 -5.84 -6.62 -2.29
C THR A 72 -7.18 -6.95 -1.63
N MET A 73 -7.25 -7.03 -0.30
CA MET A 73 -8.53 -7.31 0.36
C MET A 73 -9.56 -6.20 0.15
N ASN A 74 -9.19 -4.91 0.12
CA ASN A 74 -10.16 -3.85 -0.20
C ASN A 74 -10.69 -3.96 -1.63
N GLY A 75 -9.92 -4.51 -2.58
CA GLY A 75 -10.37 -4.71 -3.96
C GLY A 75 -11.29 -5.92 -4.18
N ILE A 76 -11.48 -6.77 -3.17
CA ILE A 76 -12.39 -7.92 -3.21
C ILE A 76 -13.82 -7.53 -2.81
N PHE A 77 -13.98 -6.47 -2.02
CA PHE A 77 -15.26 -5.96 -1.51
C PHE A 77 -15.91 -4.95 -2.46
#